data_AF-A0A6H1Z8S8-F1
#
_entry.id   AF-A0A6H1Z8S8-F1
#
_cell.length_a   1.000
_cell.length_b   1.000
_cell.length_c   1.000
_cell.angle_alpha   90.00
_cell.angle_beta   90.00
_cell.angle_gamma   90.00
#
_symmetry.space_group_name_H-M   'P 1'
#
loop_
_entity.id
_entity.type
_entity.pdbx_description
1 polymer ?
#
loop_
_entity_poly.entity_id
_entity_poly.type
_entity_poly.pdbx_seq_one_letter_code
_entity_poly.pdbx_strand_id
1 'polypeptide(L)'
;MGSRLFRKEDMLRLRGSEKVQLYVERASRLEVKGLIRDYQAQAVRAALSSWLCRGIIESPTGSGKTRMCAALMACVGGAWLYLVSNKKLAQQSGREFDQVLPAMCAEAGTEVEHQAMSYSQVKGAERRTYTGLLVDETHGLPAATRLSAFWKLDAEAVFGLSATPLDRMDYKNSVTIAAIGPVIHRVDPARLESYRHLAACRVTHLVPRRNGTD
;
A
#
# COMPACT_ATOMS: atom_id res chain seq x y z
N MET A 1 19.35 -21.28 -21.07
CA MET A 1 18.30 -21.53 -20.06
C MET A 1 17.17 -20.57 -20.33
N GLY A 2 16.12 -21.05 -20.99
CA GLY A 2 15.12 -20.21 -21.67
C GLY A 2 14.30 -19.36 -20.70
N SER A 3 14.29 -18.05 -20.95
CA SER A 3 13.30 -17.14 -20.40
C SER A 3 11.92 -17.62 -20.85
N ARG A 4 11.08 -18.06 -19.90
CA ARG A 4 9.64 -18.17 -20.14
C ARG A 4 9.11 -16.76 -20.36
N LEU A 5 9.13 -16.31 -21.61
CA LEU A 5 8.26 -15.23 -22.06
C LEU A 5 6.83 -15.70 -21.83
N PHE A 6 6.18 -15.13 -20.82
CA PHE A 6 4.77 -15.34 -20.52
C PHE A 6 3.94 -15.13 -21.80
N ARG A 7 3.16 -16.15 -22.20
CA ARG A 7 2.34 -16.07 -23.41
C ARG A 7 1.13 -15.17 -23.16
N LYS A 8 0.67 -14.52 -24.23
CA LYS A 8 -0.50 -13.64 -24.27
C LYS A 8 -1.81 -14.34 -23.81
N GLU A 9 -1.84 -15.67 -23.81
CA GLU A 9 -2.96 -16.49 -23.34
C GLU A 9 -2.96 -16.65 -21.80
N ASP A 10 -1.78 -16.71 -21.17
CA ASP A 10 -1.65 -16.64 -19.70
C ASP A 10 -2.03 -15.25 -19.17
N MET A 11 -1.80 -14.22 -19.99
CA MET A 11 -2.17 -12.82 -19.73
C MET A 11 -3.70 -12.58 -19.64
N LEU A 12 -4.52 -13.38 -20.34
CA LEU A 12 -5.99 -13.23 -20.35
C LEU A 12 -6.68 -14.01 -19.22
N ARG A 13 -6.03 -15.03 -18.64
CA ARG A 13 -6.58 -15.81 -17.51
C ARG A 13 -6.55 -15.07 -16.17
N LEU A 14 -5.72 -14.03 -16.03
CA LEU A 14 -5.50 -13.33 -14.76
C LEU A 14 -6.61 -12.35 -14.38
N ARG A 15 -7.29 -11.73 -15.36
CA ARG A 15 -8.37 -10.76 -15.10
C ARG A 15 -9.69 -11.38 -14.61
N GLY A 16 -9.78 -12.71 -14.61
CA GLY A 16 -10.95 -13.47 -14.16
C GLY A 16 -10.59 -14.73 -13.38
N SER A 17 -9.39 -14.80 -12.79
CA SER A 17 -9.01 -15.96 -11.98
C SER A 17 -9.95 -16.07 -10.77
N GLU A 18 -10.42 -17.29 -10.47
CA GLU A 18 -11.23 -17.59 -9.28
C GLU A 18 -10.60 -17.00 -7.99
N LYS A 19 -9.27 -16.93 -7.96
CA LYS A 19 -8.47 -16.32 -6.90
C LYS A 19 -8.75 -14.83 -6.71
N VAL A 20 -8.85 -14.03 -7.78
CA VAL A 20 -9.19 -12.60 -7.69
C VAL A 20 -10.62 -12.41 -7.19
N GLN A 21 -11.57 -13.23 -7.67
CA GLN A 21 -12.95 -13.17 -7.20
C GLN A 21 -13.05 -13.49 -5.70
N LEU A 22 -12.36 -14.54 -5.25
CA LEU A 22 -12.26 -14.89 -3.83
C LEU A 22 -11.71 -13.73 -2.99
N TYR A 23 -10.67 -13.05 -3.46
CA TYR A 23 -10.07 -11.91 -2.75
C TYR A 23 -11.02 -10.71 -2.66
N VAL A 24 -11.72 -10.39 -3.76
CA VAL A 24 -12.73 -9.33 -3.79
C VAL A 24 -13.92 -9.66 -2.89
N GLU A 25 -14.34 -10.92 -2.86
CA GLU A 25 -15.40 -11.39 -1.96
C GLU A 25 -15.00 -11.21 -0.50
N ARG A 26 -13.79 -11.65 -0.11
CA ARG A 26 -13.24 -11.44 1.24
C ARG A 26 -13.23 -9.96 1.63
N ALA A 27 -12.76 -9.08 0.74
CA ALA A 27 -12.77 -7.63 0.98
C ALA A 27 -14.19 -7.10 1.21
N SER A 28 -15.18 -7.64 0.51
CA SER A 28 -16.59 -7.28 0.67
C SER A 28 -17.15 -7.75 2.03
N ARG A 29 -16.76 -8.94 2.52
CA ARG A 29 -17.12 -9.41 3.87
C ARG A 29 -16.56 -8.49 4.96
N LEU A 30 -15.29 -8.07 4.82
CA LEU A 30 -14.66 -7.11 5.76
C LEU A 30 -15.42 -5.78 5.83
N GLU A 31 -15.90 -5.28 4.69
CA GLU A 31 -16.71 -4.07 4.60
C GLU A 31 -18.07 -4.24 5.28
N VAL A 32 -18.79 -5.33 4.97
CA VAL A 32 -20.10 -5.64 5.58
C VAL A 32 -19.99 -5.79 7.10
N LYS A 33 -18.88 -6.35 7.59
CA LYS A 33 -18.61 -6.50 9.03
C LYS A 33 -18.21 -5.18 9.72
N GLY A 34 -17.97 -4.11 8.97
CA GLY A 34 -17.51 -2.83 9.50
C GLY A 34 -16.04 -2.82 9.93
N LEU A 35 -15.25 -3.82 9.51
CA LEU A 35 -13.82 -3.90 9.81
C LEU A 35 -13.02 -2.88 8.99
N ILE A 36 -13.51 -2.55 7.79
CA ILE A 36 -12.99 -1.48 6.93
C ILE A 36 -14.13 -0.57 6.45
N ARG A 37 -13.81 0.67 6.12
CA ARG A 37 -14.77 1.64 5.54
C ARG A 37 -14.96 1.41 4.04
N ASP A 38 -16.04 1.95 3.49
CA ASP A 38 -16.39 1.84 2.07
C ASP A 38 -15.26 2.26 1.12
N TYR A 39 -14.60 3.40 1.41
CA TYR A 39 -13.50 3.92 0.58
C TYR A 39 -12.24 3.06 0.73
N GLN A 40 -12.03 2.45 1.90
CA GLN A 40 -10.92 1.52 2.14
C GLN A 40 -11.19 0.22 1.37
N ALA A 41 -12.43 -0.28 1.39
CA ALA A 41 -12.83 -1.46 0.64
C ALA A 41 -12.70 -1.26 -0.87
N GLN A 42 -13.07 -0.10 -1.39
CA GLN A 42 -12.85 0.27 -2.80
C GLN A 42 -11.36 0.24 -3.17
N ALA A 43 -10.50 0.84 -2.34
CA ALA A 43 -9.05 0.83 -2.56
C ALA A 43 -8.46 -0.59 -2.52
N VAL A 44 -8.88 -1.41 -1.55
CA VAL A 44 -8.46 -2.80 -1.40
C VAL A 44 -8.92 -3.66 -2.59
N ARG A 45 -10.18 -3.54 -3.02
CA ARG A 45 -10.71 -4.27 -4.19
C ARG A 45 -9.98 -3.87 -5.48
N ALA A 46 -9.67 -2.59 -5.65
CA ALA A 46 -8.89 -2.11 -6.79
C ALA A 46 -7.46 -2.70 -6.81
N ALA A 47 -6.82 -2.82 -5.65
CA ALA A 47 -5.52 -3.47 -5.50
C ALA A 47 -5.55 -4.97 -5.75
N LEU A 48 -6.52 -5.69 -5.20
CA LEU A 48 -6.66 -7.13 -5.42
C LEU A 48 -7.01 -7.49 -6.87
N SER A 49 -7.64 -6.56 -7.59
CA SER A 49 -7.99 -6.72 -9.02
C SER A 49 -6.92 -6.18 -9.97
N SER A 50 -5.81 -5.64 -9.44
CA SER A 50 -4.78 -5.05 -10.28
C SER A 50 -3.93 -6.11 -10.98
N TRP A 51 -3.32 -5.69 -12.09
CA TRP A 51 -2.45 -6.57 -12.86
C TRP A 51 -1.28 -7.06 -11.99
N LEU A 52 -1.07 -8.39 -11.96
CA LEU A 52 -0.03 -9.06 -11.15
C LEU A 52 -0.12 -8.79 -9.63
N CYS A 53 -1.28 -8.38 -9.10
CA CYS A 53 -1.44 -7.98 -7.69
C CYS A 53 -0.41 -6.92 -7.27
N ARG A 54 -0.25 -5.92 -8.15
CA ARG A 54 0.76 -4.87 -8.04
C ARG A 54 0.18 -3.49 -8.32
N GLY A 55 0.64 -2.49 -7.58
CA GLY A 55 0.24 -1.10 -7.83
C GLY A 55 0.26 -0.20 -6.60
N ILE A 56 0.01 1.08 -6.85
CA ILE A 56 0.06 2.13 -5.85
C ILE A 56 -1.36 2.63 -5.55
N ILE A 57 -1.72 2.64 -4.27
CA ILE A 57 -2.89 3.33 -3.74
C ILE A 57 -2.44 4.73 -3.31
N GLU A 58 -2.93 5.74 -4.01
CA GLU A 58 -2.79 7.12 -3.57
C GLU A 58 -3.80 7.38 -2.45
N SER A 59 -3.29 7.72 -1.29
CA SER A 59 -4.10 7.88 -0.10
C SER A 59 -3.46 8.92 0.82
N PRO A 60 -4.18 10.01 1.18
CA PRO A 60 -3.67 11.03 2.07
C PRO A 60 -3.39 10.46 3.47
N THR A 61 -2.69 11.24 4.29
CA THR A 61 -2.47 10.91 5.70
C THR A 61 -3.82 10.84 6.44
N GLY A 62 -3.90 10.06 7.52
CA GLY A 62 -5.15 9.94 8.31
C GLY A 62 -6.29 9.12 7.67
N SER A 63 -6.13 8.65 6.43
CA SER A 63 -7.12 7.80 5.75
C SER A 63 -7.21 6.36 6.28
N GLY A 64 -6.27 5.95 7.15
CA GLY A 64 -6.15 4.56 7.62
C GLY A 64 -5.39 3.63 6.67
N LYS A 65 -4.22 4.08 6.15
CA LYS A 65 -3.30 3.27 5.34
C LYS A 65 -3.01 1.90 5.96
N THR A 66 -2.67 1.85 7.25
CA THR A 66 -2.39 0.60 7.96
C THR A 66 -3.58 -0.36 7.94
N ARG A 67 -4.81 0.16 8.04
CA ARG A 67 -6.02 -0.65 7.99
C ARG A 67 -6.29 -1.21 6.58
N MET A 68 -6.01 -0.44 5.53
CA MET A 68 -6.04 -0.95 4.14
C MET A 68 -4.97 -2.02 3.90
N CYS A 69 -3.75 -1.81 4.42
CA CYS A 69 -2.69 -2.80 4.41
C CYS A 69 -3.10 -4.10 5.09
N ALA A 70 -3.67 -4.04 6.29
CA ALA A 70 -4.14 -5.20 7.02
C ALA A 70 -5.24 -5.95 6.25
N ALA A 71 -6.16 -5.23 5.63
CA ALA A 71 -7.20 -5.84 4.80
C ALA A 71 -6.63 -6.53 3.56
N LEU A 72 -5.62 -5.96 2.90
CA LEU A 72 -4.90 -6.62 1.79
C LEU A 72 -4.24 -7.92 2.26
N MET A 73 -3.52 -7.88 3.39
CA MET A 73 -2.90 -9.07 3.98
C MET A 73 -3.95 -10.14 4.28
N ALA A 74 -5.05 -9.78 4.96
CA ALA A 74 -6.11 -10.70 5.34
C ALA A 74 -6.84 -11.30 4.13
N CYS A 75 -7.09 -10.52 3.07
CA CYS A 75 -7.76 -11.05 1.89
C CYS A 75 -6.93 -12.10 1.15
N VAL A 76 -5.60 -11.91 1.11
CA VAL A 76 -4.67 -12.79 0.38
C VAL A 76 -4.17 -13.95 1.25
N GLY A 77 -3.89 -13.71 2.53
CA GLY A 77 -3.21 -14.63 3.44
C GLY A 77 -1.69 -14.69 3.23
N GLY A 78 -1.01 -15.52 4.02
CA GLY A 78 0.41 -15.86 3.85
C GLY A 78 1.38 -14.92 4.58
N ALA A 79 2.62 -14.87 4.11
CA ALA A 79 3.71 -14.12 4.74
C ALA A 79 3.86 -12.72 4.13
N TRP A 80 3.82 -11.68 4.96
CA TRP A 80 3.81 -10.28 4.50
C TRP A 80 4.88 -9.43 5.16
N LEU A 81 5.51 -8.56 4.36
CA LEU A 81 6.46 -7.56 4.85
C LEU A 81 5.95 -6.14 4.59
N TYR A 82 5.85 -5.36 5.66
CA TYR A 82 5.53 -3.93 5.63
C TYR A 82 6.81 -3.10 5.74
N LEU A 83 7.19 -2.42 4.65
CA LEU A 83 8.38 -1.58 4.57
C LEU A 83 8.07 -0.12 4.88
N VAL A 84 8.78 0.42 5.87
CA VAL A 84 8.64 1.81 6.33
C VAL A 84 9.97 2.54 6.33
N SER A 85 9.93 3.86 6.55
CA SER A 85 11.13 4.70 6.51
C SER A 85 12.08 4.48 7.69
N ASN A 86 11.57 4.15 8.89
CA ASN A 86 12.38 4.09 10.12
C ASN A 86 11.87 3.02 11.12
N LYS A 87 12.75 2.61 12.04
CA LYS A 87 12.50 1.52 12.99
C LYS A 87 11.33 1.79 13.95
N LYS A 88 11.12 3.05 14.34
CA LYS A 88 10.02 3.43 15.24
C LYS A 88 8.67 3.19 14.56
N LEU A 89 8.53 3.62 13.30
CA LEU A 89 7.34 3.34 12.50
C LEU A 89 7.14 1.83 12.30
N ALA A 90 8.22 1.06 12.15
CA ALA A 90 8.11 -0.39 11.98
C ALA A 90 7.50 -1.04 13.24
N GLN A 91 8.02 -0.70 14.41
CA GLN A 91 7.50 -1.19 15.69
C GLN A 91 6.07 -0.71 15.98
N GLN A 92 5.72 0.51 15.57
CA GLN A 92 4.36 1.02 15.72
C GLN A 92 3.39 0.30 14.80
N SER A 93 3.75 0.14 13.53
CA SER A 93 2.89 -0.51 12.52
C SER A 93 2.68 -1.99 12.85
N GLY A 94 3.73 -2.69 13.30
CA GLY A 94 3.62 -4.08 13.76
C GLY A 94 2.60 -4.24 14.88
N ARG A 95 2.65 -3.38 15.91
CA ARG A 95 1.67 -3.38 17.00
C ARG A 95 0.25 -3.06 16.54
N GLU A 96 0.10 -2.16 15.58
CA GLU A 96 -1.21 -1.87 14.99
C GLU A 96 -1.75 -3.09 14.23
N PHE A 97 -0.91 -3.78 13.45
CA PHE A 97 -1.26 -5.03 12.77
C PHE A 97 -1.68 -6.13 13.73
N ASP A 98 -0.96 -6.32 14.84
CA ASP A 98 -1.31 -7.30 15.89
C ASP A 98 -2.71 -7.07 16.46
N GLN A 99 -3.18 -5.82 16.49
CA GLN A 99 -4.51 -5.47 16.99
C GLN A 99 -5.62 -5.67 15.95
N VAL A 100 -5.36 -5.37 14.67
CA VAL A 100 -6.41 -5.34 13.64
C VAL A 100 -6.49 -6.62 12.80
N LEU A 101 -5.36 -7.30 12.56
CA LEU A 101 -5.33 -8.48 11.70
C LEU A 101 -6.16 -9.65 12.22
N PRO A 102 -6.18 -10.01 13.53
CA PRO A 102 -6.89 -11.19 13.99
C PRO A 102 -8.38 -11.18 13.59
N ALA A 103 -9.06 -10.05 13.75
CA ALA A 103 -10.46 -9.91 13.37
C ALA A 103 -10.67 -9.99 11.85
N MET A 104 -9.76 -9.41 11.06
CA MET A 104 -9.84 -9.45 9.59
C MET A 104 -9.53 -10.84 9.04
N CYS A 105 -8.54 -11.52 9.58
CA CYS A 105 -8.19 -12.89 9.21
C CYS A 105 -9.31 -13.88 9.56
N ALA A 106 -9.95 -13.72 10.72
CA ALA A 106 -11.10 -14.52 11.11
C ALA A 106 -12.28 -14.36 10.13
N GLU A 107 -12.58 -13.13 9.72
CA GLU A 107 -13.67 -12.86 8.77
C GLU A 107 -13.31 -13.29 7.33
N ALA A 108 -12.04 -13.16 6.93
CA ALA A 108 -11.54 -13.58 5.62
C ALA A 108 -11.32 -15.11 5.50
N GLY A 109 -11.19 -15.81 6.63
CA GLY A 109 -10.82 -17.23 6.67
C GLY A 109 -9.40 -17.47 6.17
N THR A 110 -8.44 -16.70 6.67
CA THR A 110 -7.01 -16.76 6.29
C THR A 110 -6.11 -16.71 7.50
N GLU A 111 -4.86 -17.09 7.30
CA GLU A 111 -3.78 -16.89 8.25
C GLU A 111 -2.75 -15.94 7.65
N VAL A 112 -2.22 -15.03 8.48
CA VAL A 112 -1.24 -14.03 8.08
C VAL A 112 -0.09 -14.05 9.07
N GLU A 113 1.11 -14.27 8.54
CA GLU A 113 2.35 -13.93 9.24
C GLU A 113 2.79 -12.55 8.74
N HIS A 114 2.96 -11.57 9.63
CA HIS A 114 3.36 -10.23 9.24
C HIS A 114 4.67 -9.81 9.91
N GLN A 115 5.43 -9.00 9.20
CA GLN A 115 6.61 -8.35 9.73
C GLN A 115 6.66 -6.90 9.25
N ALA A 116 6.97 -5.96 10.15
CA ALA A 116 7.24 -4.58 9.79
C ALA A 116 8.74 -4.27 9.92
N MET A 117 9.34 -3.67 8.91
CA MET A 117 10.76 -3.32 8.90
C MET A 117 11.03 -1.96 8.28
N SER A 118 12.07 -1.29 8.76
CA SER A 118 12.68 -0.19 8.01
C SER A 118 13.62 -0.70 6.93
N TYR A 119 13.82 0.09 5.87
CA TYR A 119 14.78 -0.21 4.80
C TYR A 119 16.21 -0.50 5.32
N SER A 120 16.61 0.11 6.43
CA SER A 120 17.91 -0.16 7.07
C SER A 120 18.02 -1.54 7.72
N GLN A 121 16.90 -2.13 8.17
CA GLN A 121 16.87 -3.48 8.73
C GLN A 121 16.99 -4.54 7.64
N VAL A 122 16.39 -4.30 6.47
CA VAL A 122 16.46 -5.20 5.31
C VAL A 122 17.90 -5.35 4.79
N LYS A 123 18.73 -4.31 4.90
CA LYS A 123 20.11 -4.34 4.39
C LYS A 123 20.96 -5.48 4.96
N GLY A 124 20.69 -5.89 6.21
CA GLY A 124 21.40 -6.96 6.91
C GLY A 124 20.66 -8.29 6.96
N ALA A 125 19.51 -8.42 6.27
CA ALA A 125 18.74 -9.65 6.24
C ALA A 125 19.10 -10.50 5.00
N GLU A 126 19.03 -11.83 5.16
CA GLU A 126 19.07 -12.78 4.04
C GLU A 126 17.87 -12.60 3.10
N ARG A 127 17.99 -13.10 1.87
CA ARG A 127 16.91 -13.08 0.88
C ARG A 127 15.72 -13.88 1.41
N ARG A 128 14.64 -13.19 1.74
CA ARG A 128 13.39 -13.79 2.23
C ARG A 128 12.32 -13.72 1.15
N THR A 129 11.55 -14.79 1.05
CA THR A 129 10.39 -14.89 0.16
C THR A 129 9.15 -14.55 0.96
N TYR A 130 8.34 -13.62 0.45
CA TYR A 130 7.07 -13.24 1.04
C TYR A 130 5.94 -13.50 0.04
N THR A 131 4.73 -13.73 0.55
CA THR A 131 3.52 -13.70 -0.27
C THR A 131 3.30 -12.29 -0.82
N GLY A 132 3.54 -11.26 0.01
CA GLY A 132 3.39 -9.88 -0.44
C GLY A 132 4.28 -8.86 0.28
N LEU A 133 4.60 -7.79 -0.43
CA LEU A 133 5.24 -6.59 0.11
C LEU A 133 4.25 -5.43 0.13
N LEU A 134 4.28 -4.68 1.21
CA LEU A 134 3.57 -3.42 1.35
C LEU A 134 4.59 -2.33 1.64
N VAL A 135 4.57 -1.27 0.83
CA VAL A 135 5.57 -0.19 0.90
C VAL A 135 4.87 1.09 1.30
N ASP A 136 5.23 1.62 2.47
CA ASP A 136 4.73 2.91 2.95
C ASP A 136 5.58 4.07 2.42
N GLU A 137 4.93 5.21 2.22
CA GLU A 137 5.51 6.42 1.64
C GLU A 137 6.37 6.14 0.40
N THR A 138 5.76 5.45 -0.57
CA THR A 138 6.44 4.95 -1.77
C THR A 138 7.13 6.00 -2.61
N HIS A 139 6.72 7.26 -2.50
CA HIS A 139 7.40 8.39 -3.13
C HIS A 139 8.90 8.48 -2.74
N GLY A 140 9.28 7.91 -1.61
CA GLY A 140 10.66 7.85 -1.15
C GLY A 140 11.46 6.62 -1.62
N LEU A 141 10.81 5.60 -2.20
CA LEU A 141 11.45 4.37 -2.67
C LEU A 141 12.63 4.59 -3.66
N PRO A 142 12.58 5.57 -4.59
CA PRO A 142 13.65 5.78 -5.57
C PRO A 142 15.03 6.16 -4.99
N ALA A 143 15.13 6.45 -3.69
CA ALA A 143 16.42 6.65 -3.04
C ALA A 143 17.27 5.37 -3.16
N ALA A 144 18.51 5.50 -3.66
CA ALA A 144 19.37 4.35 -4.01
C ALA A 144 19.48 3.30 -2.88
N THR A 145 19.60 3.74 -1.64
CA THR A 145 19.71 2.84 -0.47
C THR A 145 18.42 2.09 -0.15
N ARG A 146 17.25 2.67 -0.43
CA ARG A 146 15.93 2.03 -0.25
C ARG A 146 15.64 1.08 -1.39
N LEU A 147 15.92 1.51 -2.62
CA LEU A 147 15.77 0.71 -3.82
C LEU A 147 16.66 -0.55 -3.76
N SER A 148 17.92 -0.40 -3.35
CA SER A 148 18.83 -1.54 -3.14
C SER A 148 18.33 -2.52 -2.09
N ALA A 149 17.71 -2.04 -1.01
CA ALA A 149 17.09 -2.91 0.00
C ALA A 149 15.84 -3.61 -0.55
N PHE A 150 14.98 -2.89 -1.28
CA PHE A 150 13.77 -3.43 -1.89
C PHE A 150 14.07 -4.56 -2.87
N TRP A 151 15.08 -4.40 -3.75
CA TRP A 151 15.44 -5.44 -4.73
C TRP A 151 16.02 -6.73 -4.15
N LYS A 152 16.35 -6.76 -2.85
CA LYS A 152 16.75 -7.99 -2.16
C LYS A 152 15.56 -8.85 -1.74
N LEU A 153 14.34 -8.32 -1.82
CA LEU A 153 13.13 -8.98 -1.38
C LEU A 153 12.47 -9.67 -2.58
N ASP A 154 11.86 -10.82 -2.33
CA ASP A 154 11.10 -11.55 -3.34
C ASP A 154 9.64 -11.72 -2.88
N ALA A 155 8.70 -11.35 -3.75
CA ALA A 155 7.27 -11.46 -3.45
C ALA A 155 6.39 -11.47 -4.70
N GLU A 156 5.26 -12.19 -4.60
CA GLU A 156 4.25 -12.26 -5.65
C GLU A 156 3.48 -10.93 -5.76
N ALA A 157 2.91 -10.48 -4.64
CA ALA A 157 2.15 -9.22 -4.56
C ALA A 157 3.02 -8.06 -4.06
N VAL A 158 2.86 -6.87 -4.64
CA VAL A 158 3.57 -5.66 -4.17
C VAL A 158 2.65 -4.46 -4.26
N PHE A 159 2.28 -3.89 -3.11
CA PHE A 159 1.46 -2.68 -3.07
C PHE A 159 2.18 -1.51 -2.41
N GLY A 160 1.94 -0.33 -2.97
CA GLY A 160 2.45 0.93 -2.48
C GLY A 160 1.35 1.81 -1.90
N LEU A 161 1.61 2.48 -0.78
CA LEU A 161 0.72 3.51 -0.25
C LEU A 161 1.47 4.82 -0.07
N SER A 162 0.93 5.92 -0.59
CA SER A 162 1.52 7.25 -0.45
C SER A 162 0.45 8.32 -0.62
N ALA A 163 0.59 9.45 0.08
CA ALA A 163 -0.29 10.60 -0.14
C ALA A 163 0.00 11.28 -1.49
N THR A 164 1.26 11.24 -1.90
CA THR A 164 1.80 11.97 -3.05
C THR A 164 2.70 11.05 -3.88
N PRO A 165 2.17 9.94 -4.42
CA PRO A 165 2.97 8.88 -5.03
C PRO A 165 3.77 9.35 -6.25
N LEU A 166 3.31 10.40 -6.95
CA LEU A 166 3.88 10.86 -8.23
C LEU A 166 4.22 12.37 -8.27
N ASP A 167 4.29 13.05 -7.13
CA ASP A 167 4.49 14.52 -7.08
C ASP A 167 5.92 14.98 -7.45
N ARG A 168 6.83 14.03 -7.68
CA ARG A 168 8.19 14.33 -8.13
C ARG A 168 8.27 14.07 -9.63
N MET A 169 7.72 14.98 -10.44
CA MET A 169 7.82 14.97 -11.91
C MET A 169 9.30 14.77 -12.30
N ASP A 170 9.70 13.53 -12.63
CA ASP A 170 11.01 13.09 -13.17
C ASP A 170 11.14 11.53 -13.16
N TYR A 171 12.28 11.01 -13.65
CA TYR A 171 12.76 9.60 -13.61
C TYR A 171 12.40 8.80 -12.34
N LYS A 172 12.33 9.46 -11.17
CA LYS A 172 11.98 8.83 -9.89
C LYS A 172 10.59 8.21 -9.89
N ASN A 173 9.62 8.84 -10.58
CA ASN A 173 8.29 8.27 -10.75
C ASN A 173 8.34 6.98 -11.58
N SER A 174 9.13 6.95 -12.66
CA SER A 174 9.32 5.76 -13.48
C SER A 174 9.94 4.61 -12.71
N VAL A 175 10.90 4.88 -11.81
CA VAL A 175 11.49 3.87 -10.93
C VAL A 175 10.46 3.29 -9.95
N THR A 176 9.64 4.13 -9.31
CA THR A 176 8.58 3.67 -8.41
C THR A 176 7.56 2.81 -9.16
N ILE A 177 7.14 3.25 -10.34
CA ILE A 177 6.20 2.51 -11.19
C ILE A 177 6.81 1.18 -11.65
N ALA A 178 8.10 1.16 -12.01
CA ALA A 178 8.78 -0.07 -12.40
C ALA A 178 8.92 -1.07 -11.23
N ALA A 179 9.14 -0.57 -10.01
CA ALA A 179 9.31 -1.41 -8.82
C ALA A 179 7.97 -1.95 -8.29
N ILE A 180 6.93 -1.10 -8.23
CA ILE A 180 5.66 -1.41 -7.56
C ILE A 180 4.50 -1.61 -8.53
N GLY A 181 4.45 -0.84 -9.61
CA GLY A 181 3.31 -0.77 -10.54
C GLY A 181 2.69 0.64 -10.61
N PRO A 182 1.71 0.84 -11.50
CA PRO A 182 1.06 2.13 -11.69
C PRO A 182 0.19 2.53 -10.49
N VAL A 183 -0.27 3.78 -10.46
CA VAL A 183 -1.35 4.19 -9.55
C VAL A 183 -2.64 3.51 -9.98
N ILE A 184 -3.22 2.70 -9.10
CA ILE A 184 -4.39 1.85 -9.37
C ILE A 184 -5.67 2.37 -8.69
N HIS A 185 -5.53 3.21 -7.67
CA HIS A 185 -6.64 3.82 -6.97
C HIS A 185 -6.21 5.13 -6.32
N ARG A 186 -7.11 6.12 -6.27
CA ARG A 186 -6.93 7.37 -5.54
C ARG A 186 -8.08 7.53 -4.57
N VAL A 187 -7.77 7.60 -3.27
CA VAL A 187 -8.75 7.86 -2.23
C VAL A 187 -9.10 9.35 -2.25
N ASP A 188 -10.35 9.66 -2.52
CA ASP A 188 -10.86 11.03 -2.57
C ASP A 188 -10.80 11.70 -1.18
N PRO A 189 -10.04 12.80 -0.99
CA PRO A 189 -10.00 13.53 0.26
C PRO A 189 -11.37 14.01 0.76
N ALA A 190 -12.28 14.38 -0.14
CA ALA A 190 -13.62 14.86 0.23
C ALA A 190 -14.43 13.78 0.96
N ARG A 191 -14.21 12.50 0.63
CA ARG A 191 -14.82 11.39 1.38
C ARG A 191 -14.27 11.29 2.79
N LEU A 192 -13.00 11.60 3.04
CA LEU A 192 -12.41 11.52 4.38
C LEU A 192 -12.93 12.61 5.33
N GLU A 193 -13.27 13.78 4.80
CA GLU A 193 -13.91 14.87 5.54
C GLU A 193 -15.30 14.46 6.04
N SER A 194 -16.07 13.73 5.22
CA SER A 194 -17.39 13.20 5.62
C SER A 194 -17.31 12.22 6.79
N TYR A 195 -16.19 11.51 6.94
CA TYR A 195 -15.89 10.65 8.09
C TYR A 195 -15.21 11.39 9.27
N ARG A 196 -15.03 12.72 9.19
CA ARG A 196 -14.38 13.57 10.22
C ARG A 196 -12.95 13.14 10.63
N HIS A 197 -12.16 12.56 9.72
CA HIS A 197 -10.81 12.07 10.04
C HIS A 197 -9.65 12.96 9.57
N LEU A 198 -9.93 13.98 8.77
CA LEU A 198 -8.98 15.04 8.44
C LEU A 198 -9.44 16.34 9.09
N ALA A 199 -8.51 17.03 9.76
CA ALA A 199 -8.77 18.39 10.21
C ALA A 199 -9.01 19.28 8.99
N ALA A 200 -10.10 20.06 8.99
CA ALA A 200 -10.35 21.04 7.95
C ALA A 200 -9.17 22.03 7.93
N CYS A 201 -8.34 21.96 6.89
CA CYS A 201 -7.19 22.84 6.75
C CYS A 201 -7.63 24.14 6.06
N ARG A 202 -7.59 25.25 6.79
CA ARG A 202 -7.81 26.58 6.22
C ARG A 202 -6.46 27.24 5.94
N VAL A 203 -6.06 27.28 4.67
CA VAL A 203 -4.86 28.01 4.24
C VAL A 203 -5.18 29.49 4.17
N THR A 204 -4.52 30.30 4.99
CA THR A 204 -4.60 31.76 4.92
C THR A 204 -3.25 32.29 4.45
N HIS A 205 -3.20 32.85 3.24
CA HIS A 205 -2.00 33.49 2.72
C HIS A 205 -1.86 34.89 3.32
N LEU A 206 -0.89 35.09 4.19
CA LEU A 206 -0.60 36.40 4.77
C LEU A 206 0.33 37.18 3.82
N VAL A 207 -0.17 38.28 3.27
CA VAL A 207 0.64 39.22 2.49
C VAL A 207 1.15 40.31 3.44
N PRO A 208 2.48 40.45 3.65
CA PRO A 208 3.02 41.53 4.47
C PRO A 208 2.67 42.88 3.84
N ARG A 209 1.97 43.75 4.56
CA ARG A 209 1.89 45.17 4.18
C ARG A 209 3.26 45.79 4.43
N ARG A 210 3.88 46.34 3.39
CA ARG A 210 4.96 47.32 3.58
C ARG A 210 4.32 48.56 4.17
N ASN A 211 4.71 48.92 5.39
CA ASN A 211 4.41 50.25 5.91
C ASN A 211 5.14 51.25 5.02
N GLY A 212 4.40 52.00 4.22
CA GLY A 212 4.92 53.16 3.53
C GLY A 212 5.34 54.17 4.60
N THR A 213 6.63 54.44 4.66
CA THR A 213 7.13 55.70 5.22
C THR A 213 7.07 56.70 4.08
N ASP A 214 6.03 57.53 4.08
CA ASP A 214 6.10 58.89 3.53
C ASP A 214 7.03 59.75 4.42
#